data_AF-A0A1B6CHR6-F1
#
_entry.id   AF-A0A1B6CHR6-F1
#
_cell.length_a   1.000
_cell.length_b   1.000
_cell.length_c   1.000
_cell.angle_alpha   90.00
_cell.angle_beta   90.00
_cell.angle_gamma   90.00
#
_symmetry.space_group_name_H-M   'P 1'
#
loop_
_entity.id
_entity.type
_entity.pdbx_description
1 polymer ?
#
loop_
_entity_poly.entity_id
_entity_poly.type
_entity_poly.pdbx_seq_one_letter_code
_entity_poly.pdbx_strand_id
1 'polypeptide(L)'
;LLSIILIWVERNFQLPSVPASGHGLILLLFWTLMFSIENLQFVNFNRNDWWFHPSTYSDRIEMTFFVSRYVICLMLFVLGIYAPGIVTQSQYINLGSISNNSQSSSSGSTWKTAWKRTKTLAPFLWPKKSNWLQLNVIICIFLLLIGRVTNVMVPIYSKLIVDSLTGSDMQFRWDLVIIYVGFKFLQGGGTGGMGLLNNLRSFLWIRIQQYTTREVEVSLFQHLHGLSLRWHLSRKTGEVLRVMDRGTDSINNLLSYILFNIIPTLVDILVAVVYFVSLFNIWFGVIVFSTMMLYIAATIFVTEWRTKFQRSMNLADNAAKARSVDSLLNFETVKYYGAEAYEVDSYREAILHYQDQEFKSIISLNILNSMQNIIVCSGLLIGSLLCVDMIVNHNQLTVGDYVLFASYIIQLYVPLNWFGTYYRAIQKKFCGYGKHV
;
A
#
# COMPACT_ATOMS: atom_id res chain seq x y z
N LEU A 1 -15.74 -10.63 33.64
CA LEU A 1 -17.21 -10.52 33.51
C LEU A 1 -17.62 -9.97 32.14
N LEU A 2 -17.22 -8.76 31.76
CA LEU A 2 -17.48 -8.19 30.42
C LEU A 2 -16.97 -9.08 29.27
N SER A 3 -15.78 -9.66 29.39
CA SER A 3 -15.23 -10.63 28.42
C SER A 3 -16.10 -11.88 28.24
N ILE A 4 -16.69 -12.40 29.32
CA ILE A 4 -17.55 -13.60 29.31
C ILE A 4 -18.91 -13.28 28.68
N ILE A 5 -19.47 -12.11 28.98
CA ILE A 5 -20.71 -11.62 28.36
C ILE A 5 -20.50 -11.41 26.87
N LEU A 6 -19.37 -10.86 26.45
CA LEU A 6 -19.07 -10.60 25.05
C LEU A 6 -18.88 -11.90 24.26
N ILE A 7 -18.21 -12.91 24.84
CA ILE A 7 -18.11 -14.26 24.28
C ILE A 7 -19.50 -14.91 24.15
N TRP A 8 -20.38 -14.73 25.15
CA TRP A 8 -21.74 -15.27 25.11
C TRP A 8 -22.60 -14.61 24.04
N VAL A 9 -22.50 -13.28 23.90
CA VAL A 9 -23.18 -12.51 22.84
C VAL A 9 -22.68 -12.89 21.46
N GLU A 10 -21.36 -12.98 21.28
CA GLU A 10 -20.74 -13.33 19.99
C GLU A 10 -21.11 -14.76 19.56
N ARG A 11 -21.21 -15.69 20.52
CA ARG A 11 -21.62 -17.08 20.26
C ARG A 11 -23.09 -17.23 19.90
N ASN A 12 -23.96 -16.35 20.40
CA ASN A 12 -25.41 -16.45 20.20
C ASN A 12 -25.97 -15.55 19.09
N PHE A 13 -25.28 -14.47 18.70
CA PHE A 13 -25.84 -13.44 17.80
C PHE A 13 -25.18 -13.30 16.42
N GLN A 14 -24.31 -14.23 15.99
CA GLN A 14 -23.68 -14.23 14.65
C GLN A 14 -23.26 -12.82 14.19
N LEU A 15 -22.53 -12.10 15.04
CA LEU A 15 -21.88 -10.86 14.64
C LEU A 15 -20.95 -11.16 13.45
N PRO A 16 -20.76 -10.24 12.49
CA PRO A 16 -20.01 -10.51 11.27
C PRO A 16 -18.57 -10.94 11.61
N SER A 17 -18.36 -12.26 11.66
CA SER A 17 -17.11 -12.91 11.98
C SER A 17 -16.30 -13.01 10.70
N VAL A 18 -15.47 -12.02 10.44
CA VAL A 18 -14.37 -12.12 9.47
C VAL A 18 -13.09 -12.02 10.29
N PRO A 19 -12.21 -13.05 10.35
CA PRO A 19 -12.04 -14.16 9.42
C PRO A 19 -12.43 -15.55 9.98
N ALA A 20 -12.48 -16.55 9.09
CA ALA A 20 -12.85 -17.96 9.32
C ALA A 20 -11.87 -18.77 10.22
N SER A 21 -10.98 -18.09 10.94
CA SER A 21 -10.05 -18.69 11.89
C SER A 21 -9.80 -17.70 13.04
N GLY A 22 -10.57 -17.84 14.13
CA GLY A 22 -10.39 -17.06 15.36
C GLY A 22 -11.70 -16.49 15.90
N HIS A 23 -11.60 -15.84 17.07
CA HIS A 23 -12.68 -15.04 17.65
C HIS A 23 -13.07 -13.87 16.74
N GLY A 24 -14.29 -13.35 16.86
CA GLY A 24 -14.72 -12.25 16.02
C GLY A 24 -13.98 -10.95 16.33
N LEU A 25 -14.03 -10.04 15.35
CA LEU A 25 -13.29 -8.79 15.32
C LEU A 25 -13.52 -7.93 16.59
N ILE A 26 -14.72 -8.00 17.16
CA ILE A 26 -15.11 -7.22 18.35
C ILE A 26 -14.39 -7.75 19.60
N LEU A 27 -14.26 -9.07 19.75
CA LEU A 27 -13.55 -9.66 20.87
C LEU A 27 -12.04 -9.37 20.79
N LEU A 28 -11.44 -9.51 19.60
CA LEU A 28 -10.03 -9.15 19.37
C LEU A 28 -9.75 -7.66 19.66
N LEU A 29 -10.65 -6.76 19.25
CA LEU A 29 -10.56 -5.34 19.60
C LEU A 29 -10.66 -5.10 21.11
N PHE A 30 -11.54 -5.82 21.80
CA PHE A 30 -11.68 -5.71 23.25
C PHE A 30 -10.40 -6.14 23.99
N TRP A 31 -9.81 -7.28 23.61
CA TRP A 31 -8.57 -7.77 24.23
C TRP A 31 -7.38 -6.85 23.95
N THR A 32 -7.25 -6.33 22.72
CA THR A 32 -6.18 -5.37 22.37
C THR A 32 -6.31 -4.06 23.15
N LEU A 33 -7.53 -3.51 23.28
CA LEU A 33 -7.78 -2.30 24.07
C LEU A 33 -7.50 -2.51 25.55
N MET A 34 -7.96 -3.62 26.13
CA MET A 34 -7.69 -3.96 27.54
C MET A 34 -6.19 -4.10 27.80
N PHE A 35 -5.47 -4.79 26.93
CA PHE A 35 -4.02 -4.89 27.04
C PHE A 35 -3.33 -3.52 26.90
N SER A 36 -3.80 -2.65 25.99
CA SER A 36 -3.26 -1.29 25.84
C SER A 36 -3.49 -0.42 27.08
N ILE A 37 -4.64 -0.55 27.76
CA ILE A 37 -4.95 0.18 28.99
C ILE A 37 -4.00 -0.23 30.13
N GLU A 38 -3.72 -1.52 30.27
CA GLU A 38 -2.76 -2.01 31.27
C GLU A 38 -1.35 -1.45 31.02
N ASN A 39 -0.92 -1.38 29.76
CA ASN A 39 0.38 -0.81 29.41
C ASN A 39 0.48 0.70 29.69
N LEU A 40 -0.63 1.45 29.62
CA LEU A 40 -0.65 2.88 29.92
C LEU A 40 -0.27 3.17 31.39
N GLN A 41 -0.44 2.22 32.29
CA GLN A 41 -0.11 2.39 33.71
C GLN A 41 1.39 2.50 33.97
N PHE A 42 2.23 2.01 33.05
CA PHE A 42 3.68 2.22 33.11
C PHE A 42 4.11 3.69 32.94
N VAL A 43 3.21 4.58 32.48
CA VAL A 43 3.50 6.03 32.41
C VAL A 43 3.80 6.62 33.78
N ASN A 44 3.26 6.04 34.86
CA ASN A 44 3.49 6.50 36.23
C ASN A 44 4.66 5.80 36.94
N PHE A 45 5.53 5.12 36.21
CA PHE A 45 6.63 4.33 36.80
C PHE A 45 7.58 5.13 37.70
N ASN A 46 7.80 6.42 37.40
CA ASN A 46 8.80 7.25 38.09
C ASN A 46 8.19 8.25 39.09
N ARG A 47 6.90 8.12 39.43
CA ARG A 47 6.23 9.00 40.40
C ARG A 47 6.34 8.36 41.78
N ASN A 48 6.99 9.04 42.73
CA ASN A 48 7.23 8.52 44.09
C ASN A 48 5.95 8.24 44.89
N ASP A 49 4.83 8.87 44.51
CA ASP A 49 3.51 8.66 45.14
C ASP A 49 2.75 7.45 44.57
N TRP A 50 3.33 6.74 43.60
CA TRP A 50 2.71 5.64 42.89
C TRP A 50 3.27 4.30 43.37
N TRP A 51 2.44 3.25 43.35
CA TRP A 51 2.74 1.92 43.89
C TRP A 51 3.94 1.17 43.24
N PHE A 52 4.66 1.78 42.31
CA PHE A 52 5.87 1.21 41.71
C PHE A 52 7.10 1.28 42.63
N HIS A 53 7.11 2.17 43.62
CA HIS A 53 8.13 2.19 44.68
C HIS A 53 7.52 1.64 45.99
N PRO A 54 7.76 0.37 46.35
CA PRO A 54 7.08 -0.27 47.47
C PRO A 54 7.63 0.22 48.82
N SER A 55 7.09 1.32 49.33
CA SER A 55 7.41 1.86 50.65
C SER A 55 6.43 1.37 51.72
N THR A 56 5.17 1.13 51.34
CA THR A 56 4.07 0.74 52.24
C THR A 56 3.54 -0.66 51.88
N TYR A 57 2.93 -1.35 52.85
CA TYR A 57 2.28 -2.66 52.61
C TYR A 57 1.14 -2.57 51.58
N SER A 58 0.45 -1.43 51.49
CA SER A 58 -0.58 -1.17 50.47
C SER A 58 0.01 -1.20 49.06
N ASP A 59 1.17 -0.55 48.85
CA ASP A 59 1.86 -0.47 47.55
C ASP A 59 2.28 -1.86 47.04
N ARG A 60 2.72 -2.74 47.95
CA ARG A 60 3.08 -4.13 47.61
C ARG A 60 1.86 -4.93 47.15
N ILE A 61 0.68 -4.67 47.70
CA ILE A 61 -0.56 -5.34 47.31
C ILE A 61 -1.00 -4.84 45.94
N GLU A 62 -0.99 -3.53 45.71
CA GLU A 62 -1.36 -2.91 44.42
C GLU A 62 -0.42 -3.33 43.28
N MET A 63 0.89 -3.38 43.53
CA MET A 63 1.88 -3.88 42.58
C MET A 63 1.62 -5.38 42.25
N THR A 64 1.29 -6.19 43.25
CA THR A 64 0.98 -7.61 43.05
C THR A 64 -0.28 -7.79 42.21
N PHE A 65 -1.33 -7.02 42.49
CA PHE A 65 -2.56 -7.01 41.69
C PHE A 65 -2.30 -6.55 40.26
N PHE A 66 -1.49 -5.50 40.05
CA PHE A 66 -1.11 -5.04 38.72
C PHE A 66 -0.38 -6.13 37.92
N VAL A 67 0.66 -6.76 38.50
CA VAL A 67 1.40 -7.84 37.83
C VAL A 67 0.48 -9.02 37.51
N SER A 68 -0.37 -9.44 38.44
CA SER A 68 -1.32 -10.53 38.20
C SER A 68 -2.30 -10.20 37.08
N ARG A 69 -2.86 -8.98 37.05
CA ARG A 69 -3.78 -8.52 36.02
C ARG A 69 -3.10 -8.42 34.66
N TYR A 70 -1.88 -7.89 34.61
CA TYR A 70 -1.08 -7.81 33.40
C TYR A 70 -0.79 -9.20 32.81
N VAL A 71 -0.38 -10.17 33.64
CA VAL A 71 -0.13 -11.56 33.21
C VAL A 71 -1.41 -12.24 32.72
N ILE A 72 -2.53 -12.05 33.41
CA ILE A 72 -3.83 -12.60 33.00
C ILE A 72 -4.30 -11.98 31.67
N CYS A 73 -4.20 -10.65 31.51
CA CYS A 73 -4.52 -9.96 30.26
C CYS A 73 -3.62 -10.42 29.11
N LEU A 74 -2.32 -10.62 29.36
CA LEU A 74 -1.37 -11.12 28.37
C LEU A 74 -1.69 -12.57 27.97
N MET A 75 -1.97 -13.46 28.94
CA MET A 75 -2.37 -14.83 28.65
C MET A 75 -3.66 -14.89 27.84
N LEU A 76 -4.65 -14.08 28.19
CA LEU A 76 -5.92 -14.05 27.48
C LEU A 76 -5.80 -13.42 26.08
N PHE A 77 -4.92 -12.44 25.90
CA PHE A 77 -4.57 -11.88 24.60
C PHE A 77 -3.91 -12.94 23.70
N VAL A 78 -2.95 -13.70 24.24
CA VAL A 78 -2.29 -14.82 23.52
C VAL A 78 -3.29 -15.92 23.17
N LEU A 79 -4.16 -16.30 24.10
CA LEU A 79 -5.26 -17.24 23.84
C LEU A 79 -6.22 -16.70 22.77
N GLY A 80 -6.53 -15.40 22.78
CA GLY A 80 -7.37 -14.75 21.78
C GLY A 80 -6.81 -14.80 20.36
N ILE A 81 -5.47 -14.81 20.23
CA ILE A 81 -4.77 -14.95 18.93
C ILE A 81 -4.68 -16.42 18.48
N TYR A 82 -4.48 -17.35 19.42
CA TYR A 82 -4.20 -18.76 19.11
C TYR A 82 -5.42 -19.70 19.15
N ALA A 83 -6.56 -19.27 19.70
CA ALA A 83 -7.74 -20.14 19.80
C ALA A 83 -8.28 -20.48 18.39
N PRO A 84 -8.32 -21.78 18.01
CA PRO A 84 -8.79 -22.19 16.70
C PRO A 84 -10.29 -21.95 16.58
N GLY A 85 -10.69 -21.09 15.65
CA GLY A 85 -12.08 -21.05 15.18
C GLY A 85 -12.44 -22.39 14.53
N ILE A 86 -13.63 -22.90 14.80
CA ILE A 86 -14.11 -24.16 14.22
C ILE A 86 -14.25 -23.96 12.71
N VAL A 87 -13.41 -24.67 11.94
CA VAL A 87 -13.38 -24.59 10.48
C VAL A 87 -14.68 -25.19 9.94
N THR A 88 -15.52 -24.36 9.31
CA THR A 88 -16.50 -24.88 8.35
C THR A 88 -15.85 -24.82 6.99
N GLN A 89 -15.56 -26.00 6.45
CA GLN A 89 -14.83 -26.17 5.20
C GLN A 89 -15.69 -25.70 4.03
N SER A 90 -15.38 -24.53 3.48
CA SER A 90 -15.82 -24.14 2.14
C SER A 90 -14.66 -23.53 1.36
N GLN A 91 -14.34 -24.22 0.27
CA GLN A 91 -13.36 -23.98 -0.79
C GLN A 91 -12.97 -22.51 -1.03
N TYR A 92 -11.68 -22.25 -1.27
CA TYR A 92 -11.17 -21.95 -2.62
C TYR A 92 -9.64 -22.10 -2.65
N ILE A 93 -9.19 -23.20 -3.26
CA ILE A 93 -7.84 -23.30 -3.83
C ILE A 93 -7.89 -22.49 -5.13
N ASN A 94 -7.16 -21.38 -5.19
CA ASN A 94 -6.80 -20.75 -6.47
C ASN A 94 -5.31 -20.98 -6.70
N LEU A 95 -5.01 -22.20 -7.15
CA LEU A 95 -3.72 -22.55 -7.71
C LEU A 95 -3.81 -22.31 -9.22
N GLY A 96 -3.01 -21.36 -9.72
CA GLY A 96 -2.65 -21.32 -11.14
C GLY A 96 -3.37 -20.29 -12.00
N SER A 97 -2.82 -19.08 -12.06
CA SER A 97 -2.65 -18.40 -13.35
C SER A 97 -1.41 -17.52 -13.34
N ILE A 98 -0.22 -18.13 -13.22
CA ILE A 98 0.99 -17.48 -13.73
C ILE A 98 0.92 -17.64 -15.26
N SER A 99 0.23 -16.70 -15.93
CA SER A 99 0.25 -16.59 -17.39
C SER A 99 0.74 -15.20 -17.81
N ASN A 100 2.06 -15.12 -17.97
CA ASN A 100 2.78 -14.62 -19.13
C ASN A 100 2.12 -13.49 -19.93
N ASN A 101 2.72 -12.30 -19.89
CA ASN A 101 2.54 -11.30 -20.93
C ASN A 101 3.91 -10.81 -21.42
N SER A 102 4.36 -11.36 -22.54
CA SER A 102 5.23 -10.69 -23.50
C SER A 102 4.37 -9.84 -24.43
N GLN A 103 4.01 -8.63 -24.00
CA GLN A 103 3.38 -7.64 -24.87
C GLN A 103 4.38 -6.52 -25.17
N SER A 104 4.65 -6.33 -26.45
CA SER A 104 5.55 -5.32 -27.01
C SER A 104 5.04 -3.91 -26.73
N SER A 105 5.79 -3.18 -25.89
CA SER A 105 5.65 -1.73 -25.71
C SER A 105 6.22 -1.03 -26.94
N SER A 106 5.36 -0.49 -27.80
CA SER A 106 5.76 0.49 -28.80
C SER A 106 6.10 1.81 -28.10
N SER A 107 7.29 2.33 -28.39
CA SER A 107 7.78 3.63 -27.95
C SER A 107 7.00 4.75 -28.67
N GLY A 108 6.14 5.45 -27.94
CA GLY A 108 5.43 6.62 -28.45
C GLY A 108 4.61 7.33 -27.37
N SER A 109 5.00 8.58 -27.05
CA SER A 109 4.30 9.59 -26.23
C SER A 109 3.13 9.08 -25.35
N THR A 110 3.48 8.41 -24.25
CA THR A 110 2.59 7.65 -23.37
C THR A 110 1.58 8.53 -22.60
N TRP A 111 1.99 9.74 -22.17
CA TRP A 111 1.17 10.57 -21.27
C TRP A 111 0.03 11.34 -21.95
N LYS A 112 0.26 11.85 -23.17
CA LYS A 112 -0.76 12.60 -23.92
C LYS A 112 -1.89 11.67 -24.39
N THR A 113 -1.52 10.47 -24.82
CA THR A 113 -2.47 9.40 -25.20
C THR A 113 -3.19 8.83 -23.98
N ALA A 114 -2.48 8.69 -22.86
CA ALA A 114 -3.07 8.28 -21.59
C ALA A 114 -4.17 9.24 -21.14
N TRP A 115 -3.86 10.55 -21.08
CA TRP A 115 -4.77 11.60 -20.64
C TRP A 115 -6.03 11.69 -21.52
N LYS A 116 -5.88 11.60 -22.84
CA LYS A 116 -7.01 11.63 -23.79
C LYS A 116 -7.96 10.45 -23.54
N ARG A 117 -7.42 9.28 -23.19
CA ARG A 117 -8.18 8.05 -22.95
C ARG A 117 -8.77 7.97 -21.54
N THR A 118 -8.10 8.49 -20.51
CA THR A 118 -8.75 8.69 -19.19
C THR A 118 -9.87 9.72 -19.28
N LYS A 119 -9.74 10.77 -20.09
CA LYS A 119 -10.83 11.74 -20.30
C LYS A 119 -12.07 11.10 -20.96
N THR A 120 -11.89 10.12 -21.85
CA THR A 120 -13.01 9.36 -22.43
C THR A 120 -13.63 8.36 -21.44
N LEU A 121 -12.88 7.91 -20.43
CA LEU A 121 -13.34 6.97 -19.40
C LEU A 121 -13.90 7.67 -18.14
N ALA A 122 -13.52 8.93 -17.90
CA ALA A 122 -14.03 9.78 -16.83
C ALA A 122 -15.57 9.86 -16.75
N PRO A 123 -16.33 9.95 -17.86
CA PRO A 123 -17.80 9.94 -17.78
C PRO A 123 -18.41 8.59 -17.38
N PHE A 124 -17.68 7.48 -17.50
CA PHE A 124 -18.16 6.16 -17.05
C PHE A 124 -17.98 5.95 -15.54
N LEU A 125 -17.07 6.69 -14.92
CA LEU A 125 -16.93 6.70 -13.47
C LEU A 125 -18.03 7.41 -12.75
N TRP A 126 -18.60 8.42 -13.41
CA TRP A 126 -19.70 9.16 -12.83
C TRP A 126 -20.95 8.31 -12.95
N PRO A 127 -21.47 7.75 -11.85
CA PRO A 127 -22.63 6.87 -11.90
C PRO A 127 -23.86 7.73 -12.17
N LYS A 128 -24.17 7.99 -13.45
CA LYS A 128 -25.28 8.87 -13.86
C LYS A 128 -26.65 8.32 -13.46
N LYS A 129 -26.77 7.01 -13.20
CA LYS A 129 -28.05 6.33 -12.92
C LYS A 129 -28.47 6.38 -11.43
N SER A 130 -27.58 6.70 -10.48
CA SER A 130 -27.92 6.66 -9.04
C SER A 130 -27.29 7.80 -8.23
N ASN A 131 -28.14 8.59 -7.58
CA ASN A 131 -27.72 9.71 -6.73
C ASN A 131 -26.94 9.24 -5.50
N TRP A 132 -27.23 8.04 -4.98
CA TRP A 132 -26.53 7.49 -3.81
C TRP A 132 -25.07 7.12 -4.14
N LEU A 133 -24.82 6.60 -5.34
CA LEU A 133 -23.46 6.33 -5.80
C LEU A 133 -22.67 7.62 -6.07
N GLN A 134 -23.32 8.68 -6.55
CA GLN A 134 -22.68 10.00 -6.72
C GLN A 134 -22.28 10.61 -5.36
N LEU A 135 -23.15 10.48 -4.35
CA LEU A 135 -22.86 10.92 -2.99
C LEU A 135 -21.63 10.19 -2.42
N ASN A 136 -21.53 8.87 -2.62
CA ASN A 136 -20.35 8.11 -2.19
C ASN A 136 -19.06 8.56 -2.88
N VAL A 137 -19.10 8.95 -4.16
CA VAL A 137 -17.93 9.51 -4.87
C VAL A 137 -17.51 10.83 -4.23
N ILE A 138 -18.45 11.71 -3.91
CA ILE A 138 -18.18 12.99 -3.24
C ILE A 138 -17.58 12.75 -1.85
N ILE A 139 -18.14 11.84 -1.06
CA ILE A 139 -17.59 11.45 0.25
C ILE A 139 -16.17 10.90 0.10
N CYS A 140 -15.89 10.06 -0.90
CA CYS A 140 -14.55 9.54 -1.16
C CYS A 140 -13.54 10.66 -1.43
N ILE A 141 -13.91 11.67 -2.23
CA ILE A 141 -13.06 12.82 -2.52
C ILE A 141 -12.86 13.67 -1.26
N PHE A 142 -13.91 13.88 -0.47
CA PHE A 142 -13.82 14.61 0.79
C PHE A 142 -12.91 13.90 1.80
N LEU A 143 -13.04 12.58 1.97
CA LEU A 143 -12.16 11.77 2.82
C LEU A 143 -10.71 11.80 2.33
N LEU A 144 -10.49 11.86 1.02
CA LEU A 144 -9.16 12.01 0.43
C LEU A 144 -8.54 13.34 0.86
N LEU A 145 -9.28 14.45 0.75
CA LEU A 145 -8.83 15.78 1.16
C LEU A 145 -8.52 15.83 2.66
N ILE A 146 -9.41 15.30 3.52
CA ILE A 146 -9.15 15.21 4.97
C ILE A 146 -7.87 14.40 5.23
N GLY A 147 -7.71 13.26 4.55
CA GLY A 147 -6.51 12.44 4.67
C GLY A 147 -5.23 13.19 4.30
N ARG A 148 -5.27 14.12 3.33
CA ARG A 148 -4.13 14.98 2.99
C ARG A 148 -3.85 16.01 4.07
N VAL A 149 -4.88 16.65 4.61
CA VAL A 149 -4.70 17.58 5.74
C VAL A 149 -4.09 16.86 6.93
N THR A 150 -4.62 15.68 7.29
CA THR A 150 -4.06 14.83 8.34
C THR A 150 -2.59 14.49 8.10
N ASN A 151 -2.23 14.18 6.85
CA ASN A 151 -0.84 13.90 6.47
C ASN A 151 0.10 15.08 6.79
N VAL A 152 -0.32 16.32 6.57
CA VAL A 152 0.49 17.51 6.88
C VAL A 152 0.51 17.79 8.39
N MET A 153 -0.62 17.57 9.09
CA MET A 153 -0.72 17.83 10.53
C MET A 153 0.18 16.92 11.36
N VAL A 154 0.40 15.67 10.94
CA VAL A 154 1.18 14.69 11.72
C VAL A 154 2.62 15.17 12.04
N PRO A 155 3.45 15.60 11.05
CA PRO A 155 4.76 16.18 11.33
C PRO A 155 4.70 17.46 12.19
N ILE A 156 3.67 18.29 12.01
CA ILE A 156 3.50 19.55 12.76
C ILE A 156 3.30 19.27 14.25
N TYR A 157 2.41 18.34 14.59
CA TYR A 157 2.21 17.96 15.98
C TYR A 157 3.44 17.25 16.56
N SER A 158 4.19 16.51 15.74
CA SER A 158 5.49 15.96 16.17
C SER A 158 6.49 17.06 16.54
N LYS A 159 6.54 18.16 15.78
CA LYS A 159 7.33 19.35 16.11
C LYS A 159 6.90 19.94 17.45
N LEU A 160 5.61 20.21 17.61
CA LEU A 160 5.07 20.84 18.82
C LEU A 160 5.37 20.04 20.09
N ILE A 161 5.33 18.72 20.01
CA ILE A 161 5.73 17.84 21.12
C ILE A 161 7.21 18.04 21.46
N VAL A 162 8.10 17.99 20.46
CA VAL A 162 9.55 18.15 20.69
C VAL A 162 9.88 19.55 21.23
N ASP A 163 9.25 20.59 20.69
CA ASP A 163 9.43 21.97 21.15
C ASP A 163 8.96 22.15 22.61
N SER A 164 7.84 21.53 22.98
CA SER A 164 7.33 21.57 24.36
C SER A 164 8.26 20.90 25.39
N LEU A 165 9.12 19.99 24.92
CA LEU A 165 10.09 19.27 25.75
C LEU A 165 11.46 19.95 25.81
N THR A 166 11.70 20.97 24.97
CA THR A 166 13.00 21.65 24.87
C THR A 166 13.00 23.04 25.53
N GLY A 167 11.82 23.60 25.85
CA GLY A 167 11.68 24.90 26.51
C GLY A 167 12.05 24.89 28.00
N SER A 168 12.35 26.08 28.55
CA SER A 168 12.73 26.28 29.96
C SER A 168 11.64 25.89 30.97
N ASP A 169 10.37 25.99 30.56
CA ASP A 169 9.21 25.51 31.32
C ASP A 169 8.73 24.16 30.77
N MET A 170 9.40 23.08 31.17
CA MET A 170 8.99 21.72 30.80
C MET A 170 7.63 21.39 31.42
N GLN A 171 6.56 21.53 30.64
CA GLN A 171 5.20 21.16 31.03
C GLN A 171 4.80 19.82 30.41
N PHE A 172 4.22 18.92 31.22
CA PHE A 172 3.70 17.65 30.73
C PHE A 172 2.41 17.86 29.91
N ARG A 173 2.58 18.03 28.59
CA ARG A 173 1.50 18.29 27.62
C ARG A 173 0.93 17.00 27.03
N TRP A 174 0.16 16.28 27.85
CA TRP A 174 -0.53 15.04 27.44
C TRP A 174 -1.53 15.26 26.30
N ASP A 175 -2.09 16.46 26.20
CA ASP A 175 -3.03 16.87 25.16
C ASP A 175 -2.43 16.82 23.75
N LEU A 176 -1.21 17.33 23.56
CA LEU A 176 -0.51 17.28 22.26
C LEU A 176 -0.22 15.85 21.82
N VAL A 177 0.13 14.97 22.76
CA VAL A 177 0.42 13.55 22.49
C VAL A 177 -0.85 12.82 22.05
N ILE A 178 -1.98 13.04 22.73
CA ILE A 178 -3.26 12.43 22.34
C ILE A 178 -3.68 12.87 20.93
N ILE A 179 -3.54 14.16 20.63
CA ILE A 179 -3.88 14.70 19.30
C ILE A 179 -2.96 14.10 18.22
N TYR A 180 -1.65 14.04 18.47
CA TYR A 180 -0.68 13.42 17.56
C TYR A 180 -1.02 11.94 17.29
N VAL A 181 -1.30 11.16 18.33
CA VAL A 181 -1.67 9.75 18.20
C VAL A 181 -3.01 9.60 17.46
N GLY A 182 -3.97 10.48 17.72
CA GLY A 182 -5.24 10.54 16.97
C GLY A 182 -5.04 10.78 15.48
N PHE A 183 -4.21 11.75 15.10
CA PHE A 183 -3.88 11.98 13.69
C PHE A 183 -3.07 10.82 13.08
N LYS A 184 -2.14 10.21 13.83
CA LYS A 184 -1.42 9.00 13.41
C LYS A 184 -2.35 7.81 13.18
N PHE A 185 -3.40 7.66 14.00
CA PHE A 185 -4.43 6.64 13.82
C PHE A 185 -5.29 6.89 12.57
N LEU A 186 -5.68 8.14 12.33
CA LEU A 186 -6.38 8.54 11.11
C LEU A 186 -5.54 8.32 9.84
N GLN A 187 -4.24 8.63 9.92
CA GLN A 187 -3.24 8.45 8.84
C GLN A 187 -2.90 6.98 8.59
N GLY A 188 -2.80 6.16 9.64
CA GLY A 188 -2.37 4.74 9.57
C GLY A 188 -0.90 4.50 9.89
N GLY A 189 -0.31 5.30 10.78
CA GLY A 189 1.13 5.38 11.02
C GLY A 189 1.79 4.15 11.65
N GLY A 190 1.04 3.14 12.12
CA GLY A 190 1.60 1.94 12.76
C GLY A 190 1.71 0.70 11.86
N THR A 191 1.00 0.66 10.72
CA THR A 191 0.80 -0.60 9.96
C THR A 191 0.77 -0.38 8.45
N GLY A 192 1.78 0.32 7.91
CA GLY A 192 2.02 0.36 6.46
C GLY A 192 1.00 1.14 5.62
N GLY A 193 0.40 2.21 6.16
CA GLY A 193 -0.46 3.13 5.39
C GLY A 193 -1.97 2.80 5.39
N MET A 194 -2.40 1.89 6.26
CA MET A 194 -3.81 1.53 6.46
C MET A 194 -4.48 2.42 7.52
N GLY A 195 -4.57 3.72 7.27
CA GLY A 195 -5.29 4.65 8.16
C GLY A 195 -6.78 4.41 8.17
N LEU A 196 -7.47 4.78 9.25
CA LEU A 196 -8.92 4.69 9.32
C LEU A 196 -9.60 5.43 8.15
N LEU A 197 -9.09 6.62 7.80
CA LEU A 197 -9.59 7.38 6.64
C LEU A 197 -9.36 6.65 5.33
N ASN A 198 -8.20 6.02 5.16
CA ASN A 198 -7.86 5.29 3.94
C ASN A 198 -8.71 4.02 3.80
N ASN A 199 -9.00 3.32 4.90
CA ASN A 199 -9.86 2.14 4.95
C ASN A 199 -11.32 2.50 4.65
N LEU A 200 -11.86 3.55 5.31
CA LEU A 200 -13.22 4.03 5.05
C LEU A 200 -13.40 4.43 3.58
N ARG A 201 -12.44 5.19 3.03
CA ARG A 201 -12.42 5.56 1.61
C ARG A 201 -12.39 4.31 0.73
N SER A 202 -11.56 3.33 1.04
CA SER A 202 -11.45 2.09 0.26
C SER A 202 -12.74 1.27 0.30
N PHE A 203 -13.41 1.20 1.46
CA PHE A 203 -14.70 0.54 1.61
C PHE A 203 -15.79 1.17 0.73
N LEU A 204 -15.87 2.51 0.72
CA LEU A 204 -16.79 3.24 -0.15
C LEU A 204 -16.43 3.04 -1.63
N TRP A 205 -15.14 3.03 -1.95
CA TRP A 205 -14.66 2.83 -3.32
C TRP A 205 -14.98 1.45 -3.88
N ILE A 206 -14.95 0.38 -3.08
CA ILE A 206 -15.27 -0.98 -3.55
C ILE A 206 -16.65 -1.01 -4.21
N ARG A 207 -17.67 -0.36 -3.61
CA ARG A 207 -19.02 -0.31 -4.18
C ARG A 207 -19.06 0.41 -5.52
N ILE A 208 -18.34 1.52 -5.63
CA ILE A 208 -18.22 2.32 -6.86
C ILE A 208 -17.50 1.52 -7.95
N GLN A 209 -16.41 0.83 -7.59
CA GLN A 209 -15.63 0.01 -8.49
C GLN A 209 -16.47 -1.15 -9.04
N GLN A 210 -17.20 -1.88 -8.19
CA GLN A 210 -18.07 -2.98 -8.61
C GLN A 210 -19.18 -2.52 -9.57
N TYR A 211 -19.80 -1.38 -9.28
CA TYR A 211 -20.79 -0.77 -10.18
C TYR A 211 -20.17 -0.42 -11.54
N THR A 212 -19.00 0.21 -11.53
CA THR A 212 -18.30 0.66 -12.74
C THR A 212 -17.86 -0.54 -13.60
N THR A 213 -17.28 -1.58 -12.98
CA THR A 213 -16.92 -2.84 -13.66
C THR A 213 -18.12 -3.43 -14.37
N ARG A 214 -19.25 -3.58 -13.68
CA ARG A 214 -20.47 -4.16 -14.25
C ARG A 214 -21.01 -3.38 -15.44
N GLU A 215 -21.13 -2.05 -15.34
CA GLU A 215 -21.66 -1.25 -16.45
C GLU A 215 -20.72 -1.29 -17.67
N VAL A 216 -19.40 -1.30 -17.46
CA VAL A 216 -18.42 -1.40 -18.55
C VAL A 216 -18.47 -2.78 -19.20
N GLU A 217 -18.50 -3.87 -18.42
CA GLU A 217 -18.61 -5.24 -18.95
C GLU A 217 -19.88 -5.44 -19.75
N VAL A 218 -21.04 -5.02 -19.22
CA VAL A 218 -22.32 -5.14 -19.92
C VAL A 218 -22.32 -4.33 -21.21
N SER A 219 -21.78 -3.10 -21.19
CA SER A 219 -21.69 -2.27 -22.39
C SER A 219 -20.76 -2.86 -23.45
N LEU A 220 -19.62 -3.43 -23.03
CA LEU A 220 -18.68 -4.10 -23.94
C LEU A 220 -19.29 -5.38 -24.51
N PHE A 221 -19.99 -6.16 -23.69
CA PHE A 221 -20.70 -7.36 -24.12
C PHE A 221 -21.81 -7.04 -25.13
N GLN A 222 -22.60 -5.99 -24.88
CA GLN A 222 -23.60 -5.50 -25.84
C GLN A 222 -22.96 -5.05 -27.15
N HIS A 223 -21.82 -4.35 -27.10
CA HIS A 223 -21.09 -3.95 -28.29
C HIS A 223 -20.56 -5.16 -29.08
N LEU A 224 -20.00 -6.16 -28.38
CA LEU A 224 -19.53 -7.40 -28.99
C LEU A 224 -20.64 -8.12 -29.74
N HIS A 225 -21.84 -8.20 -29.17
CA HIS A 225 -23.01 -8.80 -29.83
C HIS A 225 -23.50 -8.01 -31.05
N GLY A 226 -23.23 -6.71 -31.13
CA GLY A 226 -23.57 -5.86 -32.28
C GLY A 226 -22.59 -5.97 -33.46
N LEU A 227 -21.53 -6.76 -33.35
CA LEU A 227 -20.52 -6.92 -34.40
C LEU A 227 -20.98 -7.89 -35.49
N SER A 228 -20.44 -7.70 -36.70
CA SER A 228 -20.79 -8.54 -37.85
C SER A 228 -20.44 -10.02 -37.64
N LEU A 229 -21.23 -10.93 -38.22
CA LEU A 229 -20.97 -12.36 -38.18
C LEU A 229 -19.55 -12.72 -38.68
N ARG A 230 -19.06 -12.03 -39.73
CA ARG A 230 -17.69 -12.19 -40.24
C ARG A 230 -16.64 -11.89 -39.17
N TRP A 231 -16.89 -10.90 -38.31
CA TRP A 231 -16.00 -10.58 -37.20
C TRP A 231 -15.96 -11.71 -36.17
N HIS A 232 -17.12 -12.26 -35.81
CA HIS A 232 -17.22 -13.39 -34.88
C HIS A 232 -16.54 -14.67 -35.40
N LEU A 233 -16.69 -14.99 -36.69
CA LEU A 233 -16.11 -16.21 -37.28
C LEU A 233 -14.59 -16.17 -37.44
N SER A 234 -13.97 -14.99 -37.43
CA SER A 234 -12.53 -14.82 -37.69
C SER A 234 -11.67 -14.74 -36.42
N ARG A 235 -12.27 -14.76 -35.23
CA ARG A 235 -11.57 -14.64 -33.95
C ARG A 235 -12.02 -15.73 -32.98
N LYS A 236 -11.09 -16.18 -32.12
CA LYS A 236 -11.42 -17.15 -31.06
C LYS A 236 -12.20 -16.43 -29.95
N THR A 237 -13.45 -16.79 -29.73
CA THR A 237 -14.35 -16.15 -28.73
C THR A 237 -13.74 -16.08 -27.33
N GLY A 238 -13.03 -17.14 -26.90
CA GLY A 238 -12.37 -17.16 -25.59
C GLY A 238 -11.18 -16.20 -25.47
N GLU A 239 -10.49 -15.89 -26.57
CA GLU A 239 -9.42 -14.88 -26.57
C GLU A 239 -9.99 -13.46 -26.45
N VAL A 240 -11.06 -13.18 -27.19
CA VAL A 240 -11.79 -11.91 -27.14
C VAL A 240 -12.33 -11.64 -25.73
N LEU A 241 -13.00 -12.62 -25.12
CA LEU A 241 -13.57 -12.46 -23.77
C LEU A 241 -12.46 -12.19 -22.73
N ARG A 242 -11.34 -12.93 -22.80
CA ARG A 242 -10.17 -12.68 -21.94
C ARG A 242 -9.54 -11.30 -22.15
N VAL A 243 -9.64 -10.73 -23.35
CA VAL A 243 -9.16 -9.36 -23.60
C VAL A 243 -10.13 -8.34 -23.00
N MET A 244 -11.44 -8.59 -23.08
CA MET A 244 -12.48 -7.77 -22.46
C MET A 244 -12.33 -7.72 -20.93
N ASP A 245 -12.30 -8.89 -20.26
CA ASP A 245 -12.22 -8.98 -18.80
C ASP A 245 -10.96 -8.28 -18.26
N ARG A 246 -9.80 -8.62 -18.85
CA ARG A 246 -8.52 -7.97 -18.51
C ARG A 246 -8.54 -6.48 -18.83
N GLY A 247 -9.23 -6.09 -19.89
CA GLY A 247 -9.41 -4.70 -20.30
C GLY A 247 -10.14 -3.89 -19.23
N THR A 248 -11.27 -4.39 -18.76
CA THR A 248 -12.10 -3.72 -17.75
C THR A 248 -11.38 -3.63 -16.41
N ASP A 249 -10.82 -4.73 -15.92
CA ASP A 249 -10.04 -4.74 -14.68
C ASP A 249 -8.84 -3.80 -14.74
N SER A 250 -8.18 -3.78 -15.90
CA SER A 250 -7.06 -2.89 -16.16
C SER A 250 -7.46 -1.42 -16.06
N ILE A 251 -8.57 -1.02 -16.67
CA ILE A 251 -9.10 0.35 -16.62
C ILE A 251 -9.42 0.76 -15.18
N ASN A 252 -10.21 -0.06 -14.46
CA ASN A 252 -10.65 0.27 -13.10
C ASN A 252 -9.45 0.43 -12.15
N ASN A 253 -8.49 -0.49 -12.23
CA ASN A 253 -7.28 -0.40 -11.41
C ASN A 253 -6.40 0.80 -11.79
N LEU A 254 -6.24 1.10 -13.08
CA LEU A 254 -5.42 2.22 -13.54
C LEU A 254 -5.97 3.55 -13.04
N LEU A 255 -7.28 3.69 -13.16
CA LEU A 255 -7.95 4.89 -12.71
C LEU A 255 -7.85 5.04 -11.19
N SER A 256 -8.08 3.96 -10.44
CA SER A 256 -7.89 3.95 -8.98
C SER A 256 -6.47 4.42 -8.62
N TYR A 257 -5.44 3.98 -9.34
CA TYR A 257 -4.07 4.46 -9.13
C TYR A 257 -3.89 5.95 -9.44
N ILE A 258 -4.47 6.46 -10.52
CA ILE A 258 -4.37 7.88 -10.87
C ILE A 258 -5.05 8.75 -9.81
N LEU A 259 -6.28 8.41 -9.44
CA LEU A 259 -7.10 9.20 -8.51
C LEU A 259 -6.60 9.14 -7.06
N PHE A 260 -6.11 7.99 -6.61
CA PHE A 260 -5.78 7.79 -5.18
C PHE A 260 -4.31 7.78 -4.85
N ASN A 261 -3.43 7.61 -5.83
CA ASN A 261 -1.98 7.62 -5.60
C ASN A 261 -1.33 8.78 -6.34
N ILE A 262 -1.41 8.83 -7.68
CA ILE A 262 -0.64 9.80 -8.47
C ILE A 262 -1.07 11.25 -8.24
N ILE A 263 -2.36 11.56 -8.39
CA ILE A 263 -2.85 12.94 -8.18
C ILE A 263 -2.57 13.38 -6.74
N PRO A 264 -2.92 12.60 -5.70
CA PRO A 264 -2.61 12.98 -4.33
C PRO A 264 -1.12 13.16 -4.07
N THR A 265 -0.24 12.31 -4.62
CA THR A 265 1.21 12.48 -4.44
C THR A 265 1.74 13.77 -5.05
N LEU A 266 1.23 14.18 -6.22
CA LEU A 266 1.65 15.43 -6.85
C LEU A 266 1.16 16.64 -6.04
N VAL A 267 -0.07 16.56 -5.51
CA VAL A 267 -0.60 17.57 -4.59
C VAL A 267 0.22 17.61 -3.30
N ASP A 268 0.56 16.47 -2.72
CA ASP A 268 1.36 16.37 -1.48
C ASP A 268 2.75 17.00 -1.67
N ILE A 269 3.41 16.78 -2.81
CA ILE A 269 4.67 17.44 -3.15
C ILE A 269 4.49 18.97 -3.26
N LEU A 270 3.46 19.44 -3.96
CA LEU A 270 3.19 20.88 -4.10
C LEU A 270 2.90 21.54 -2.74
N VAL A 271 2.06 20.91 -1.93
CA VAL A 271 1.72 21.37 -0.58
C VAL A 271 2.98 21.41 0.29
N ALA A 272 3.82 20.38 0.23
CA ALA A 272 5.08 20.36 0.99
C ALA A 272 6.02 21.49 0.57
N VAL A 273 6.20 21.74 -0.73
CA VAL A 273 7.06 22.82 -1.22
C VAL A 273 6.53 24.17 -0.74
N VAL A 274 5.23 24.45 -0.91
CA VAL A 274 4.62 25.70 -0.43
C VAL A 274 4.78 25.85 1.08
N TYR A 275 4.55 24.77 1.83
CA TYR A 275 4.68 24.73 3.28
C TYR A 275 6.12 25.07 3.73
N PHE A 276 7.14 24.40 3.17
CA PHE A 276 8.55 24.65 3.53
C PHE A 276 9.04 26.04 3.12
N VAL A 277 8.60 26.56 1.97
CA VAL A 277 8.91 27.93 1.56
C VAL A 277 8.31 28.95 2.54
N SER A 278 7.08 28.73 3.00
CA SER A 278 6.37 29.68 3.86
C SER A 278 6.89 29.75 5.30
N LEU A 279 7.30 28.61 5.88
CA LEU A 279 7.68 28.53 7.29
C LEU A 279 9.17 28.61 7.56
N PHE A 280 10.00 28.11 6.64
CA PHE A 280 11.44 28.06 6.81
C PHE A 280 12.11 29.12 5.93
N ASN A 281 12.29 28.81 4.65
CA ASN A 281 12.94 29.65 3.65
C ASN A 281 12.75 29.02 2.25
N ILE A 282 12.93 29.82 1.20
CA ILE A 282 12.92 29.38 -0.20
C ILE A 282 13.89 28.21 -0.44
N TRP A 283 15.05 28.20 0.24
CA TRP A 283 16.09 27.19 0.09
C TRP A 283 15.63 25.77 0.49
N PHE A 284 14.83 25.63 1.55
CA PHE A 284 14.26 24.33 1.93
C PHE A 284 13.28 23.82 0.88
N GLY A 285 12.42 24.71 0.37
CA GLY A 285 11.51 24.39 -0.73
C GLY A 285 12.25 23.91 -1.99
N VAL A 286 13.35 24.58 -2.34
CA VAL A 286 14.20 24.20 -3.48
C VAL A 286 14.86 22.84 -3.26
N ILE A 287 15.39 22.56 -2.06
CA ILE A 287 15.99 21.25 -1.74
C ILE A 287 14.94 20.15 -1.89
N VAL A 288 13.77 20.29 -1.24
CA VAL A 288 12.70 19.29 -1.30
C VAL A 288 12.22 19.11 -2.75
N PHE A 289 11.95 20.19 -3.48
CA PHE A 289 11.53 20.12 -4.88
C PHE A 289 12.58 19.43 -5.76
N SER A 290 13.85 19.80 -5.63
CA SER A 290 14.96 19.23 -6.39
C SER A 290 15.13 17.74 -6.10
N THR A 291 15.13 17.34 -4.82
CA THR A 291 15.22 15.93 -4.43
C THR A 291 14.05 15.11 -4.98
N MET A 292 12.82 15.60 -4.88
CA MET A 292 11.64 14.88 -5.38
C MET A 292 11.63 14.79 -6.91
N MET A 293 12.03 15.85 -7.60
CA MET A 293 12.12 15.85 -9.06
C MET A 293 13.22 14.90 -9.56
N LEU A 294 14.40 14.95 -8.94
CA LEU A 294 15.51 14.03 -9.23
C LEU A 294 15.09 12.58 -8.98
N TYR A 295 14.39 12.33 -7.87
CA TYR A 295 13.86 11.02 -7.52
C TYR A 295 12.93 10.47 -8.61
N ILE A 296 11.94 11.26 -9.03
CA ILE A 296 10.96 10.85 -10.06
C ILE A 296 11.68 10.60 -11.39
N ALA A 297 12.54 11.51 -11.83
CA ALA A 297 13.27 11.39 -13.08
C ALA A 297 14.18 10.16 -13.11
N ALA A 298 14.98 9.95 -12.06
CA ALA A 298 15.86 8.81 -11.94
C ALA A 298 15.07 7.49 -11.86
N THR A 299 13.97 7.47 -11.10
CA THR A 299 13.08 6.31 -11.01
C THR A 299 12.50 5.94 -12.37
N ILE A 300 12.02 6.90 -13.16
CA ILE A 300 11.49 6.64 -14.51
C ILE A 300 12.58 6.08 -15.42
N PHE A 301 13.74 6.72 -15.49
CA PHE A 301 14.85 6.29 -16.34
C PHE A 301 15.31 4.86 -16.04
N VAL A 302 15.57 4.56 -14.75
CA VAL A 302 15.99 3.22 -14.33
C VAL A 302 14.88 2.20 -14.51
N THR A 303 13.61 2.59 -14.33
CA THR A 303 12.46 1.71 -14.55
C THR A 303 12.33 1.31 -16.03
N GLU A 304 12.53 2.25 -16.96
CA GLU A 304 12.54 1.97 -18.39
C GLU A 304 13.69 1.04 -18.77
N TRP A 305 14.91 1.32 -18.28
CA TRP A 305 16.06 0.45 -18.46
C TRP A 305 15.83 -0.96 -17.90
N ARG A 306 15.23 -1.07 -16.70
CA ARG A 306 14.93 -2.34 -16.02
C ARG A 306 13.91 -3.19 -16.78
N THR A 307 13.01 -2.57 -17.53
CA THR A 307 11.93 -3.26 -18.25
C THR A 307 12.45 -4.29 -19.25
N LYS A 308 13.64 -4.07 -19.84
CA LYS A 308 14.27 -5.03 -20.74
C LYS A 308 14.68 -6.34 -20.05
N PHE A 309 15.17 -6.27 -18.81
CA PHE A 309 15.56 -7.45 -18.03
C PHE A 309 14.33 -8.24 -17.59
N GLN A 310 13.27 -7.54 -17.15
CA GLN A 310 12.00 -8.20 -16.85
C GLN A 310 11.43 -8.92 -18.08
N ARG A 311 11.55 -8.31 -19.27
CA ARG A 311 11.12 -8.96 -20.51
C ARG A 311 11.94 -10.21 -20.80
N SER A 312 13.27 -10.15 -20.66
CA SER A 312 14.17 -11.31 -20.86
C SER A 312 13.82 -12.46 -19.90
N MET A 313 13.67 -12.15 -18.61
CA MET A 313 13.24 -13.10 -17.57
C MET A 313 11.91 -13.77 -17.91
N ASN A 314 10.90 -12.98 -18.30
CA ASN A 314 9.59 -13.53 -18.68
C ASN A 314 9.68 -14.43 -19.92
N LEU A 315 10.52 -14.10 -20.92
CA LEU A 315 10.69 -14.95 -22.09
C LEU A 315 11.37 -16.29 -21.73
N ALA A 316 12.38 -16.26 -20.86
CA ALA A 316 13.04 -17.47 -20.37
C ALA A 316 12.09 -18.35 -19.54
N ASP A 317 11.27 -17.75 -18.68
CA ASP A 317 10.23 -18.45 -17.90
C ASP A 317 9.20 -19.13 -18.82
N ASN A 318 8.74 -18.42 -19.85
CA ASN A 318 7.82 -18.97 -20.84
C ASN A 318 8.42 -20.17 -21.57
N ALA A 319 9.70 -20.09 -21.95
CA ALA A 319 10.39 -21.17 -22.65
C ALA A 319 10.53 -22.41 -21.76
N ALA A 320 10.92 -22.23 -20.49
CA ALA A 320 11.01 -23.32 -19.53
C ALA A 320 9.65 -24.01 -19.29
N LYS A 321 8.58 -23.22 -19.13
CA LYS A 321 7.20 -23.74 -18.97
C LYS A 321 6.67 -24.43 -20.21
N ALA A 322 6.91 -23.86 -21.39
CA ALA A 322 6.50 -24.48 -22.65
C ALA A 322 7.15 -25.86 -22.79
N ARG A 323 8.43 -25.97 -22.43
CA ARG A 323 9.18 -27.21 -22.47
C ARG A 323 8.65 -28.27 -21.51
N SER A 324 8.36 -27.91 -20.26
CA SER A 324 7.81 -28.87 -19.30
C SER A 324 6.41 -29.36 -19.70
N VAL A 325 5.57 -28.47 -20.23
CA VAL A 325 4.24 -28.84 -20.73
C VAL A 325 4.36 -29.79 -21.93
N ASP A 326 5.22 -29.49 -22.89
CA ASP A 326 5.41 -30.33 -24.09
C ASP A 326 5.92 -31.74 -23.72
N SER A 327 6.90 -31.82 -22.82
CA SER A 327 7.45 -33.09 -22.33
C SER A 327 6.40 -33.96 -21.62
N LEU A 328 5.53 -33.33 -20.82
CA LEU A 328 4.46 -34.04 -20.09
C LEU A 328 3.26 -34.40 -20.97
N LEU A 329 2.95 -33.61 -21.99
CA LEU A 329 1.92 -33.96 -22.98
C LEU A 329 2.35 -35.15 -23.83
N ASN A 330 3.64 -35.22 -24.16
CA ASN A 330 4.23 -36.28 -24.98
C ASN A 330 4.92 -37.36 -24.14
N PHE A 331 4.44 -37.63 -22.92
CA PHE A 331 5.08 -38.54 -21.97
C PHE A 331 5.25 -39.96 -22.53
N GLU A 332 4.30 -40.42 -23.36
CA GLU A 332 4.36 -41.74 -24.00
C GLU A 332 5.61 -41.86 -24.86
N THR A 333 5.87 -40.88 -25.72
CA THR A 333 7.06 -40.84 -26.59
C THR A 333 8.34 -40.88 -25.77
N VAL A 334 8.42 -40.09 -24.70
CA VAL A 334 9.61 -40.06 -23.82
C VAL A 334 9.87 -41.45 -23.22
N LYS A 335 8.81 -42.16 -22.79
CA LYS A 335 8.91 -43.52 -22.25
C LYS A 335 9.25 -44.56 -23.31
N TYR A 336 8.68 -44.45 -24.52
CA TYR A 336 8.98 -45.36 -25.63
C TYR A 336 10.47 -45.35 -26.02
N TYR A 337 11.11 -44.17 -26.00
CA TYR A 337 12.52 -44.02 -26.36
C TYR A 337 13.49 -44.11 -25.17
N GLY A 338 13.01 -44.24 -23.92
CA GLY A 338 13.86 -44.25 -22.72
C GLY A 338 14.64 -42.95 -22.52
N ALA A 339 14.06 -41.81 -22.93
CA ALA A 339 14.72 -40.51 -23.01
C ALA A 339 14.51 -39.64 -21.75
N GLU A 340 14.13 -40.23 -20.61
CA GLU A 340 13.79 -39.45 -19.41
C GLU A 340 14.95 -38.60 -18.89
N ALA A 341 16.16 -39.16 -18.86
CA ALA A 341 17.35 -38.43 -18.41
C ALA A 341 17.64 -37.22 -19.32
N TYR A 342 17.47 -37.40 -20.63
CA TYR A 342 17.66 -36.33 -21.62
C TYR A 342 16.67 -35.18 -21.41
N GLU A 343 15.38 -35.49 -21.24
CA GLU A 343 14.34 -34.48 -20.99
C GLU A 343 14.57 -33.73 -19.67
N VAL A 344 14.99 -34.44 -18.62
CA VAL A 344 15.34 -33.84 -17.32
C VAL A 344 16.54 -32.89 -17.44
N ASP A 345 17.60 -33.30 -18.13
CA ASP A 345 18.79 -32.46 -18.30
C ASP A 345 18.48 -31.24 -19.18
N SER A 346 17.68 -31.41 -20.23
CA SER A 346 17.31 -30.29 -21.08
C SER A 346 16.32 -29.33 -20.43
N TYR A 347 15.47 -29.81 -19.52
CA TYR A 347 14.69 -28.95 -18.62
C TYR A 347 15.60 -28.23 -17.61
N ARG A 348 16.61 -28.90 -17.04
CA ARG A 348 17.60 -28.29 -16.14
C ARG A 348 18.32 -27.13 -16.83
N GLU A 349 18.75 -27.28 -18.08
CA GLU A 349 19.37 -26.20 -18.86
C GLU A 349 18.43 -25.00 -19.04
N ALA A 350 17.16 -25.24 -19.35
CA ALA A 350 16.16 -24.18 -19.47
C ALA A 350 15.95 -23.42 -18.16
N ILE A 351 15.96 -24.14 -17.03
CA ILE A 351 15.89 -23.55 -15.68
C ILE A 351 17.14 -22.74 -15.34
N LEU A 352 18.34 -23.24 -15.66
CA LEU A 352 19.58 -22.49 -15.44
C LEU A 352 19.59 -21.17 -16.25
N HIS A 353 19.13 -21.21 -17.50
CA HIS A 353 18.99 -20.00 -18.30
C HIS A 353 17.95 -19.02 -17.71
N TYR A 354 16.82 -19.53 -17.20
CA TYR A 354 15.84 -18.71 -16.47
C TYR A 354 16.46 -18.06 -15.22
N GLN A 355 17.21 -18.82 -14.42
CA GLN A 355 17.86 -18.33 -13.20
C GLN A 355 18.86 -17.20 -13.47
N ASP A 356 19.65 -17.28 -14.55
CA ASP A 356 20.55 -16.18 -14.96
C ASP A 356 19.76 -14.90 -15.31
N GLN A 357 18.65 -15.02 -16.04
CA GLN A 357 17.81 -13.87 -16.38
C GLN A 357 17.05 -13.31 -15.15
N GLU A 358 16.61 -14.19 -14.26
CA GLU A 358 15.97 -13.82 -12.98
C GLU A 358 16.95 -13.05 -12.10
N PHE A 359 18.17 -13.52 -11.95
CA PHE A 359 19.23 -12.85 -11.19
C PHE A 359 19.46 -11.41 -11.68
N LYS A 360 19.57 -11.21 -13.00
CA LYS A 360 19.70 -9.87 -13.62
C LYS A 360 18.48 -8.98 -13.34
N SER A 361 17.27 -9.54 -13.37
CA SER A 361 16.02 -8.84 -13.06
C SER A 361 15.92 -8.44 -11.58
N ILE A 362 16.40 -9.28 -10.66
CA ILE A 362 16.43 -9.00 -9.22
C ILE A 362 17.50 -7.96 -8.90
N ILE A 363 18.73 -8.10 -9.44
CA ILE A 363 19.79 -7.10 -9.25
C ILE A 363 19.34 -5.73 -9.75
N SER A 364 18.72 -5.65 -10.92
CA SER A 364 18.23 -4.36 -11.43
C SER A 364 17.16 -3.73 -10.54
N LEU A 365 16.37 -4.51 -9.79
CA LEU A 365 15.47 -3.98 -8.76
C LEU A 365 16.24 -3.43 -7.55
N ASN A 366 17.26 -4.14 -7.10
CA ASN A 366 18.08 -3.70 -5.98
C ASN A 366 18.87 -2.43 -6.33
N ILE A 367 19.38 -2.31 -7.56
CA ILE A 367 20.02 -1.08 -8.05
C ILE A 367 19.05 0.10 -8.00
N LEU A 368 17.79 -0.09 -8.44
CA LEU A 368 16.75 0.94 -8.34
C LEU A 368 16.54 1.36 -6.88
N ASN A 369 16.33 0.40 -5.97
CA ASN A 369 16.11 0.68 -4.55
C ASN A 369 17.31 1.40 -3.91
N SER A 370 18.54 0.99 -4.22
CA SER A 370 19.76 1.63 -3.71
C SER A 370 19.92 3.04 -4.23
N MET A 371 19.71 3.29 -5.53
CA MET A 371 19.76 4.64 -6.10
C MET A 371 18.69 5.54 -5.47
N GLN A 372 17.47 5.03 -5.32
CA GLN A 372 16.37 5.73 -4.66
C GLN A 372 16.72 6.09 -3.21
N ASN A 373 17.31 5.16 -2.46
CA ASN A 373 17.76 5.40 -1.10
C ASN A 373 18.87 6.47 -1.05
N ILE A 374 19.86 6.41 -1.95
CA ILE A 374 20.93 7.42 -2.03
C ILE A 374 20.38 8.83 -2.30
N ILE A 375 19.41 8.98 -3.20
CA ILE A 375 18.78 10.28 -3.51
C ILE A 375 18.04 10.84 -2.28
N VAL A 376 17.30 9.99 -1.57
CA VAL A 376 16.55 10.41 -0.38
C VAL A 376 17.49 10.75 0.77
N CYS A 377 18.49 9.91 1.02
CA CYS A 377 19.47 10.13 2.08
C CYS A 377 20.32 11.38 1.80
N SER A 378 20.67 11.67 0.55
CA SER A 378 21.39 12.89 0.20
C SER A 378 20.52 14.14 0.39
N GLY A 379 19.25 14.10 -0.04
CA GLY A 379 18.29 15.19 0.21
C GLY A 379 18.05 15.43 1.70
N LEU A 380 17.89 14.36 2.47
CA LEU A 380 17.77 14.41 3.93
C LEU A 380 19.04 14.98 4.56
N LEU A 381 20.24 14.55 4.15
CA LEU A 381 21.51 15.03 4.67
C LEU A 381 21.72 16.52 4.39
N ILE A 382 21.52 16.96 3.15
CA ILE A 382 21.71 18.37 2.76
C ILE A 382 20.73 19.26 3.53
N GLY A 383 19.44 18.90 3.55
CA GLY A 383 18.44 19.68 4.25
C GLY A 383 18.58 19.63 5.78
N SER A 384 19.04 18.50 6.33
CA SER A 384 19.36 18.37 7.76
C SER A 384 20.50 19.29 8.16
N LEU A 385 21.59 19.32 7.37
CA LEU A 385 22.72 20.21 7.63
C LEU A 385 22.30 21.68 7.56
N LEU A 386 21.46 22.06 6.58
CA LEU A 386 20.92 23.42 6.49
C LEU A 386 20.02 23.76 7.69
N CYS A 387 19.16 22.83 8.13
CA CYS A 387 18.35 23.01 9.34
C CYS A 387 19.24 23.27 10.56
N VAL A 388 20.26 22.43 10.79
CA VAL A 388 21.16 22.56 11.93
C VAL A 388 21.94 23.87 11.88
N ASP A 389 22.45 24.26 10.72
CA ASP A 389 23.14 25.53 10.51
C ASP A 389 22.24 26.73 10.87
N MET A 390 20.98 26.74 10.42
CA MET A 390 20.03 27.80 10.74
C MET A 390 19.58 27.82 12.20
N ILE A 391 19.52 26.66 12.86
CA ILE A 391 19.24 26.58 14.30
C ILE A 391 20.40 27.17 15.10
N VAL A 392 21.64 26.79 14.79
CA VAL A 392 22.84 27.17 15.57
C VAL A 392 23.30 28.61 15.29
N ASN A 393 23.36 29.00 14.02
CA ASN A 393 23.97 30.27 13.61
C ASN A 393 22.97 31.44 13.54
N HIS A 394 21.70 31.15 13.28
CA HIS A 394 20.68 32.17 13.07
C HIS A 394 19.60 32.21 14.16
N ASN A 395 19.50 31.20 15.05
CA ASN A 395 18.49 31.09 16.12
C ASN A 395 17.03 31.32 15.63
N GLN A 396 16.75 31.05 14.36
CA GLN A 396 15.43 31.27 13.75
C GLN A 396 14.50 30.05 13.83
N LEU A 397 15.07 28.87 14.05
CA LEU A 397 14.37 27.58 14.02
C LEU A 397 14.57 26.82 15.34
N THR A 398 13.60 25.96 15.69
CA THR A 398 13.64 25.16 16.92
C THR A 398 14.16 23.74 16.67
N VAL A 399 14.44 22.97 17.73
CA VAL A 399 14.82 21.55 17.59
C VAL A 399 13.67 20.73 17.00
N GLY A 400 12.41 21.09 17.27
CA GLY A 400 11.26 20.44 16.67
C GLY A 400 11.15 20.66 15.16
N ASP A 401 11.68 21.76 14.62
CA ASP A 401 11.73 22.01 13.17
C ASP A 401 12.59 20.99 12.42
N TYR A 402 13.68 20.53 13.03
CA TYR A 402 14.50 19.45 12.48
C TYR A 402 13.70 18.14 12.38
N VAL A 403 12.96 17.79 13.44
CA VAL A 403 12.13 16.58 13.47
C VAL A 403 10.99 16.67 12.46
N LEU A 404 10.39 17.86 12.29
CA LEU A 404 9.40 18.11 11.25
C LEU A 404 9.98 17.82 9.87
N PHE A 405 11.13 18.42 9.55
CA PHE A 405 11.76 18.27 8.25
C PHE A 405 12.06 16.80 7.94
N ALA A 406 12.73 16.10 8.86
CA ALA A 406 13.10 14.70 8.68
C ALA A 406 11.88 13.78 8.52
N SER A 407 10.88 13.93 9.39
CA SER A 407 9.66 13.10 9.33
C SER A 407 8.83 13.37 8.08
N TYR A 408 8.73 14.63 7.65
CA TYR A 408 7.93 15.00 6.48
C TYR A 408 8.58 14.52 5.17
N ILE A 409 9.92 14.61 5.03
CA ILE A 409 10.62 14.06 3.85
C ILE A 409 10.37 12.55 3.72
N ILE A 410 10.51 11.79 4.82
CA ILE A 410 10.26 10.34 4.81
C ILE A 410 8.81 10.05 4.41
N GLN A 411 7.86 10.84 4.90
CA GLN A 411 6.45 10.67 4.57
C GLN A 411 6.14 10.92 3.09
N LEU A 412 6.77 11.91 2.46
CA LEU A 412 6.65 12.17 1.02
C LEU A 412 7.27 11.04 0.19
N TYR A 413 8.33 10.40 0.70
CA TYR A 413 9.01 9.31 0.01
C TYR A 413 8.17 8.02 -0.11
N VAL A 414 7.41 7.66 0.93
CA VAL A 414 6.65 6.40 0.99
C VAL A 414 5.80 6.16 -0.28
N PRO A 415 4.92 7.08 -0.71
CA PRO A 415 4.10 6.86 -1.89
C PRO A 415 4.90 6.99 -3.20
N LEU A 416 6.05 7.69 -3.18
CA LEU A 416 6.94 7.84 -4.34
C LEU A 416 7.64 6.53 -4.73
N ASN A 417 7.94 5.65 -3.76
CA ASN A 417 8.48 4.31 -4.04
C ASN A 417 7.55 3.50 -4.96
N TRP A 418 6.24 3.61 -4.75
CA TRP A 418 5.24 2.93 -5.58
C TRP A 418 5.05 3.57 -6.96
N PHE A 419 5.54 4.80 -7.16
CA PHE A 419 5.36 5.56 -8.40
C PHE A 419 5.96 4.86 -9.63
N GLY A 420 7.14 4.25 -9.50
CA GLY A 420 7.75 3.48 -10.60
C GLY A 420 6.90 2.27 -11.03
N THR A 421 6.15 1.69 -10.11
CA THR A 421 5.19 0.62 -10.41
C THR A 421 3.94 1.17 -11.09
N TYR A 422 3.41 2.31 -10.63
CA TYR A 422 2.28 2.97 -11.28
C TYR A 422 2.61 3.45 -12.70
N TYR A 423 3.80 4.00 -12.93
CA TYR A 423 4.27 4.41 -14.26
C TYR A 423 4.25 3.24 -15.25
N ARG A 424 4.82 2.09 -14.87
CA ARG A 424 4.78 0.88 -15.69
C ARG A 424 3.36 0.36 -15.91
N ALA A 425 2.53 0.38 -14.86
CA ALA A 425 1.14 -0.03 -14.98
C ALA A 425 0.41 0.83 -16.01
N ILE A 426 0.61 2.15 -15.99
CA ILE A 426 0.06 3.07 -17.00
C ILE A 426 0.58 2.72 -18.39
N GLN A 427 1.90 2.59 -18.58
CA GLN A 427 2.49 2.31 -19.88
C GLN A 427 2.01 0.98 -20.48
N LYS A 428 1.98 -0.09 -19.67
CA LYS A 428 1.49 -1.42 -20.07
C LYS A 428 0.02 -1.38 -20.49
N LYS A 429 -0.80 -0.70 -19.70
CA LYS A 429 -2.24 -0.65 -19.91
C LYS A 429 -2.63 0.28 -21.06
N PHE A 430 -1.86 1.32 -21.38
CA PHE A 430 -2.13 2.17 -22.54
C PHE A 430 -1.66 1.59 -23.88
N CYS A 431 -0.52 0.88 -23.93
CA CYS A 431 -0.05 0.26 -25.18
C CYS A 431 -0.91 -0.92 -25.64
N GLY A 432 -1.47 -1.72 -24.71
CA GLY A 432 -2.30 -2.88 -25.06
C GLY A 432 -3.60 -2.53 -25.80
N TYR A 433 -4.14 -1.33 -25.58
CA TYR A 433 -5.40 -0.89 -26.19
C TYR A 433 -5.25 -0.38 -27.63
N GLY A 434 -4.03 -0.11 -28.11
CA GLY A 434 -3.80 0.47 -29.44
C GLY A 434 -3.77 -0.54 -30.59
N LYS A 435 -3.87 -1.85 -30.32
CA LYS A 435 -3.70 -2.90 -31.35
C LYS A 435 -4.98 -3.61 -31.80
N HIS A 436 -6.12 -3.31 -31.18
CA HIS A 436 -7.35 -4.09 -31.40
C HIS A 436 -8.62 -3.25 -31.63
N VAL A 437 -8.48 -1.93 -31.81
CA VAL A 437 -9.48 -1.07 -32.45
C VAL A 437 -8.91 -0.72 -33.81
#